data_AF-A0A7L3QQC1-F1
#
_entry.id   AF-A0A7L3QQC1-F1
#
_cell.length_a   1.000
_cell.length_b   1.000
_cell.length_c   1.000
_cell.angle_alpha   90.00
_cell.angle_beta   90.00
_cell.angle_gamma   90.00
#
_symmetry.space_group_name_H-M   'P 1'
#
loop_
_entity.id
_entity.type
_entity.pdbx_description
1 polymer ?
#
loop_
_entity_poly.entity_id
_entity_poly.type
_entity_poly.pdbx_seq_one_letter_code
_entity_poly.pdbx_strand_id
1 'polypeptide(L)'
;LLIASVLCQVEPVGRWFEAFIKRRNINVSASFQELEDEKELSEESGDEELQLEEYPMLKTLDPKDWKNQDHYAVLGLGNIRYRATQKQIKAAHKSMVLKHHPDKRKAAGEQIGEGDNDYFTCITKAYEILSDPVKRRAFNSIDPTFDNSVPSKSEAKENFFEVFSPVFERNARWSNKKNVPKLGDMNSSFEEVDAFYSFWYNFDSWREFSYLDEEEKEKAECRDERRWIEKQNRAARALRKKEEMNRIRTLVDNAYSCDPRIKKFKEEEKAKKEAEKKAKVEAKRKEQEAKEKQRQAELEAARLAKEKEEEEVRQQALVAKKEKEIQKKAIKKERQKLRTTCKNWNYFSDNEADCVKMMEEVEKLCDRLELASLQCLNEALTSTTKEGGKAAVVKQIEEINEQIRREKEEAEARMRQATKSSEKSTTGGGGGSKNWPEDDLQLLIKAVNLFPAGTNSRWEVIANYMNLHSTTGIKRTAKDVINKAKSLQKLDPHQKDDINKKAFDKFKKEHGVVPQMDSAAPSERFEGSPLDSSPWTTEEQKLLEQALKTYPVNTPERWEKIAAAVPGRSKKDCMKRYKELVEMVKAKKAAQEQVMNATKVKK
;
A
#
# COMPACT_ATOMS: atom_id res chain seq x y z
N LEU A 1 17.43 26.29 -32.37
CA LEU A 1 16.54 27.06 -33.27
C LEU A 1 15.19 27.17 -32.57
N LEU A 2 14.92 28.30 -31.93
CA LEU A 2 13.62 28.62 -31.34
C LEU A 2 12.64 28.85 -32.49
N ILE A 3 11.60 28.02 -32.58
CA ILE A 3 10.58 28.10 -33.62
C ILE A 3 9.74 29.35 -33.33
N ALA A 4 9.70 30.28 -34.29
CA ALA A 4 8.89 31.49 -34.21
C ALA A 4 7.40 31.14 -34.11
N SER A 5 6.68 31.82 -33.22
CA SER A 5 5.24 31.67 -33.02
C SER A 5 4.48 32.15 -34.25
N VAL A 6 3.68 31.25 -34.85
CA VAL A 6 2.82 31.53 -35.99
C VAL A 6 1.52 32.18 -35.50
N LEU A 7 1.18 33.35 -36.03
CA LEU A 7 -0.12 33.99 -35.84
C LEU A 7 -1.14 33.35 -36.80
N CYS A 8 -2.06 32.55 -36.25
CA CYS A 8 -3.23 32.06 -36.99
C CYS A 8 -4.40 33.02 -36.82
N GLN A 9 -4.98 33.47 -37.92
CA GLN A 9 -6.32 34.06 -37.91
C GLN A 9 -7.34 32.94 -37.72
N VAL A 10 -8.14 33.04 -36.66
CA VAL A 10 -9.26 32.16 -36.39
C VAL A 10 -10.55 32.94 -36.55
N GLU A 11 -11.42 32.47 -37.44
CA GLU A 11 -12.78 32.98 -37.51
C GLU A 11 -13.62 32.28 -36.43
N PRO A 12 -14.30 33.05 -35.56
CA PRO A 12 -15.18 32.45 -34.59
C PRO A 12 -16.44 31.96 -35.31
N VAL A 13 -16.49 30.65 -35.56
CA VAL A 13 -17.61 29.98 -36.23
C VAL A 13 -18.25 28.95 -35.31
N GLY A 14 -19.52 28.67 -35.56
CA GLY A 14 -20.27 27.61 -34.87
C GLY A 14 -21.22 28.09 -33.78
N ARG A 15 -22.07 27.15 -33.37
CA ARG A 15 -23.28 27.38 -32.55
C ARG A 15 -23.08 28.22 -31.29
N TRP A 16 -21.92 28.12 -30.66
CA TRP A 16 -21.61 28.82 -29.41
C TRP A 16 -21.33 30.31 -29.63
N PHE A 17 -20.69 30.66 -30.75
CA PHE A 17 -20.42 32.04 -31.12
C PHE A 17 -21.69 32.74 -31.60
N GLU A 18 -22.52 32.08 -32.40
CA GLU A 18 -23.82 32.61 -32.82
C GLU A 18 -24.75 32.88 -31.62
N ALA A 19 -24.80 31.97 -30.65
CA ALA A 19 -25.55 32.17 -29.41
C ALA A 19 -25.03 33.35 -28.59
N PHE A 20 -23.71 33.55 -28.55
CA PHE A 20 -23.09 34.72 -27.91
C PHE A 20 -23.49 36.03 -28.61
N ILE A 21 -23.45 36.09 -29.94
CA ILE A 21 -23.86 37.26 -30.71
C ILE A 21 -25.35 37.56 -30.54
N LYS A 22 -26.23 36.54 -30.56
CA LYS A 22 -27.67 36.72 -30.30
C LYS A 22 -27.94 37.26 -28.90
N ARG A 23 -27.29 36.74 -27.87
CA ARG A 23 -27.38 37.28 -26.49
C ARG A 23 -26.95 38.74 -26.42
N ARG A 24 -25.86 39.07 -27.12
CA ARG A 24 -25.31 40.45 -27.16
C ARG A 24 -26.25 41.42 -27.88
N ASN A 25 -26.96 40.98 -28.90
CA ASN A 25 -27.82 41.84 -29.71
C ASN A 25 -29.24 42.02 -29.15
N ILE A 26 -29.78 41.02 -28.43
CA ILE A 26 -31.18 41.03 -27.97
C ILE A 26 -31.31 41.51 -26.50
N ASN A 27 -30.21 41.61 -25.74
CA ASN A 27 -30.19 42.13 -24.38
C ASN A 27 -31.16 41.41 -23.40
N VAL A 28 -31.39 40.10 -23.63
CA VAL A 28 -32.18 39.22 -22.75
C VAL A 28 -31.35 37.99 -22.39
N SER A 29 -31.41 37.58 -21.12
CA SER A 29 -30.76 36.35 -20.63
C SER A 29 -31.70 35.15 -20.77
N ALA A 30 -31.95 34.69 -22.00
CA ALA A 30 -32.64 33.41 -22.22
C ALA A 30 -31.70 32.24 -21.89
N SER A 31 -32.20 31.25 -21.15
CA SER A 31 -31.40 30.08 -20.75
C SER A 31 -31.19 29.14 -21.93
N PHE A 32 -30.12 28.34 -21.90
CA PHE A 32 -29.76 27.38 -22.96
C PHE A 32 -30.91 26.43 -23.36
N GLN A 33 -31.78 26.10 -22.40
CA GLN A 33 -32.95 25.24 -22.60
C GLN A 33 -34.01 25.88 -23.52
N GLU A 34 -34.23 27.19 -23.39
CA GLU A 34 -35.27 27.90 -24.15
C GLU A 34 -34.94 28.01 -25.65
N LEU A 35 -33.64 28.06 -25.99
CA LEU A 35 -33.18 28.13 -27.37
C LEU A 35 -33.16 26.75 -28.07
N GLU A 36 -32.96 25.67 -27.32
CA GLU A 36 -33.16 24.30 -27.83
C GLU A 36 -34.64 24.03 -28.09
N ASP A 37 -35.50 24.42 -27.14
CA ASP A 37 -36.96 24.27 -27.26
C ASP A 37 -37.54 25.12 -28.41
N GLU A 38 -37.09 26.37 -28.60
CA GLU A 38 -37.52 27.22 -29.75
C GLU A 38 -37.05 26.67 -31.10
N LYS A 39 -35.89 26.02 -31.16
CA LYS A 39 -35.35 25.49 -32.42
C LYS A 39 -36.03 24.17 -32.80
N GLU A 40 -36.28 23.27 -31.85
CA GLU A 40 -37.15 22.09 -32.05
C GLU A 40 -38.56 22.52 -32.50
N LEU A 41 -39.09 23.61 -31.94
CA LEU A 41 -40.38 24.20 -32.36
C LEU A 41 -40.38 24.72 -33.81
N SER A 42 -39.22 25.07 -34.38
CA SER A 42 -39.10 25.67 -35.71
C SER A 42 -38.79 24.66 -36.84
N GLU A 43 -38.19 23.51 -36.52
CA GLU A 43 -37.74 22.54 -37.54
C GLU A 43 -38.78 21.43 -37.83
N GLU A 44 -39.79 21.21 -36.99
CA GLU A 44 -40.92 20.30 -37.29
C GLU A 44 -42.09 21.04 -37.96
N SER A 45 -41.83 21.52 -39.18
CA SER A 45 -42.83 21.95 -40.16
C SER A 45 -43.38 20.74 -40.92
N GLY A 46 -44.00 19.81 -40.20
CA GLY A 46 -44.86 18.78 -40.77
C GLY A 46 -46.22 18.89 -40.11
N ASP A 47 -47.20 19.45 -40.81
CA ASP A 47 -48.62 19.24 -40.49
C ASP A 47 -48.94 17.77 -40.81
N GLU A 48 -48.44 16.85 -39.97
CA GLU A 48 -48.94 15.49 -39.94
C GLU A 48 -50.35 15.56 -39.37
N GLU A 49 -51.32 15.15 -40.18
CA GLU A 49 -52.69 14.95 -39.76
C GLU A 49 -52.68 14.00 -38.56
N LEU A 50 -52.96 14.55 -37.37
CA LEU A 50 -52.99 13.79 -36.13
C LEU A 50 -54.09 12.73 -36.24
N GLN A 51 -53.67 11.48 -36.45
CA GLN A 51 -54.53 10.30 -36.38
C GLN A 51 -54.95 10.08 -34.93
N LEU A 52 -55.97 10.82 -34.51
CA LEU A 52 -56.60 10.63 -33.21
C LEU A 52 -57.41 9.34 -33.25
N GLU A 53 -57.10 8.43 -32.35
CA GLU A 53 -57.93 7.25 -32.17
C GLU A 53 -59.23 7.63 -31.48
N GLU A 54 -60.35 7.15 -32.04
CA GLU A 54 -61.62 7.26 -31.35
C GLU A 54 -61.61 6.31 -30.16
N TYR A 55 -61.46 6.86 -28.95
CA TYR A 55 -61.49 6.06 -27.73
C TYR A 55 -62.91 5.50 -27.52
N PRO A 56 -63.15 4.19 -27.76
CA PRO A 56 -64.52 3.66 -27.89
C PRO A 56 -65.32 3.76 -26.58
N MET A 57 -64.62 3.92 -25.46
CA MET A 57 -65.20 3.98 -24.12
C MET A 57 -65.27 5.39 -23.54
N LEU A 58 -65.07 6.44 -24.34
CA LEU A 58 -65.09 7.82 -23.84
C LEU A 58 -66.42 8.20 -23.16
N LYS A 59 -67.55 7.76 -23.73
CA LYS A 59 -68.90 8.03 -23.19
C LYS A 59 -69.23 7.23 -21.93
N THR A 60 -68.47 6.18 -21.62
CA THR A 60 -68.68 5.33 -20.43
C THR A 60 -67.79 5.73 -19.25
N LEU A 61 -66.98 6.78 -19.40
CA LEU A 61 -66.12 7.26 -18.33
C LEU A 61 -66.93 7.94 -17.22
N ASP A 62 -66.58 7.63 -15.98
CA ASP A 62 -67.09 8.32 -14.80
C ASP A 62 -66.21 9.53 -14.48
N PRO A 63 -66.73 10.77 -14.55
CA PRO A 63 -66.00 11.98 -14.15
C PRO A 63 -65.46 11.98 -12.73
N LYS A 64 -66.08 11.24 -11.81
CA LYS A 64 -65.62 11.15 -10.41
C LYS A 64 -64.36 10.32 -10.28
N ASP A 65 -64.13 9.38 -11.21
CA ASP A 65 -62.95 8.50 -11.25
C ASP A 65 -61.91 8.98 -12.29
N TRP A 66 -61.90 10.28 -12.62
CA TRP A 66 -61.00 10.82 -13.64
C TRP A 66 -59.51 10.53 -13.36
N LYS A 67 -59.10 10.47 -12.09
CA LYS A 67 -57.69 10.27 -11.68
C LYS A 67 -57.14 8.90 -12.12
N ASN A 68 -57.98 7.87 -12.23
CA ASN A 68 -57.54 6.52 -12.62
C ASN A 68 -57.63 6.26 -14.14
N GLN A 69 -58.08 7.25 -14.92
CA GLN A 69 -58.22 7.14 -16.36
C GLN A 69 -56.87 7.36 -17.07
N ASP A 70 -56.73 6.78 -18.26
CA ASP A 70 -55.60 7.06 -19.13
C ASP A 70 -55.81 8.39 -19.87
N HIS A 71 -55.19 9.45 -19.35
CA HIS A 71 -55.32 10.81 -19.90
C HIS A 71 -54.90 10.91 -21.37
N TYR A 72 -53.96 10.07 -21.84
CA TYR A 72 -53.60 10.08 -23.27
C TYR A 72 -54.69 9.45 -24.10
N ALA A 73 -55.25 8.32 -23.66
CA ALA A 73 -56.35 7.66 -24.37
C ALA A 73 -57.61 8.55 -24.41
N VAL A 74 -57.90 9.27 -23.31
CA VAL A 74 -59.00 10.24 -23.24
C VAL A 74 -58.87 11.35 -24.29
N LEU A 75 -57.66 11.79 -24.63
CA LEU A 75 -57.42 12.77 -25.69
C LEU A 75 -57.23 12.15 -27.09
N GLY A 76 -57.39 10.83 -27.26
CA GLY A 76 -57.14 10.14 -28.52
C GLY A 76 -55.66 9.99 -28.87
N LEU A 77 -54.77 10.14 -27.89
CA LEU A 77 -53.30 10.02 -28.00
C LEU A 77 -52.77 8.69 -27.44
N GLY A 78 -53.62 7.66 -27.36
CA GLY A 78 -53.30 6.35 -26.79
C GLY A 78 -52.07 5.67 -27.42
N ASN A 79 -51.83 5.90 -28.71
CA ASN A 79 -50.68 5.34 -29.44
C ASN A 79 -49.36 6.05 -29.16
N ILE A 80 -49.39 7.37 -28.98
CA ILE A 80 -48.19 8.20 -28.87
C ILE A 80 -47.78 8.35 -27.38
N ARG A 81 -48.76 8.42 -26.47
CA ARG A 81 -48.59 8.48 -25.02
C ARG A 81 -47.54 9.51 -24.58
N TYR A 82 -46.57 9.08 -23.76
CA TYR A 82 -45.49 9.90 -23.22
C TYR A 82 -44.61 10.56 -24.28
N ARG A 83 -44.64 10.10 -25.55
CA ARG A 83 -43.92 10.72 -26.66
C ARG A 83 -44.64 11.91 -27.28
N ALA A 84 -45.90 12.18 -26.89
CA ALA A 84 -46.69 13.23 -27.50
C ALA A 84 -46.07 14.62 -27.23
N THR A 85 -45.95 15.46 -28.25
CA THR A 85 -45.44 16.82 -28.05
C THR A 85 -46.51 17.73 -27.46
N GLN A 86 -46.10 18.87 -26.89
CA GLN A 86 -47.05 19.82 -26.33
C GLN A 86 -48.03 20.38 -27.38
N LYS A 87 -47.56 20.52 -28.63
CA LYS A 87 -48.38 20.92 -29.78
C LYS A 87 -49.44 19.85 -30.08
N GLN A 88 -49.06 18.57 -30.10
CA GLN A 88 -49.97 17.46 -30.34
C GLN A 88 -51.05 17.35 -29.25
N ILE A 89 -50.68 17.52 -27.98
CA ILE A 89 -51.62 17.52 -26.85
C ILE A 89 -52.65 18.66 -26.98
N LYS A 90 -52.21 19.88 -27.32
CA LYS A 90 -53.10 21.02 -27.53
C LYS A 90 -54.04 20.80 -28.73
N ALA A 91 -53.51 20.29 -29.83
CA ALA A 91 -54.30 20.00 -31.04
C ALA A 91 -55.34 18.90 -30.78
N ALA A 92 -54.95 17.82 -30.12
CA ALA A 92 -55.83 16.73 -29.71
C ALA A 92 -56.97 17.22 -28.81
N HIS A 93 -56.65 18.01 -27.78
CA HIS A 93 -57.66 18.62 -26.92
C HIS A 93 -58.63 19.51 -27.70
N LYS A 94 -58.14 20.37 -28.62
CA LYS A 94 -59.00 21.20 -29.46
C LYS A 94 -59.95 20.35 -30.31
N SER A 95 -59.47 19.25 -30.90
CA SER A 95 -60.29 18.32 -31.66
C SER A 95 -61.36 17.65 -30.80
N MET A 96 -60.98 17.14 -29.62
CA MET A 96 -61.90 16.52 -28.66
C MET A 96 -62.97 17.49 -28.18
N VAL A 97 -62.61 18.74 -27.89
CA VAL A 97 -63.56 19.80 -27.54
C VAL A 97 -64.52 20.07 -28.69
N LEU A 98 -64.02 20.20 -29.92
CA LEU A 98 -64.88 20.47 -31.07
C LEU A 98 -65.94 19.38 -31.31
N LYS A 99 -65.62 18.12 -30.99
CA LYS A 99 -66.50 16.95 -31.17
C LYS A 99 -67.41 16.69 -29.97
N HIS A 100 -66.91 16.86 -28.75
CA HIS A 100 -67.59 16.42 -27.53
C HIS A 100 -68.04 17.55 -26.59
N HIS A 101 -67.96 18.82 -27.00
CA HIS A 101 -68.46 19.92 -26.16
C HIS A 101 -69.95 19.76 -25.81
N PRO A 102 -70.37 20.00 -24.55
CA PRO A 102 -71.76 19.88 -24.13
C PRO A 102 -72.73 20.69 -24.99
N ASP A 103 -72.45 21.97 -25.27
CA ASP A 103 -73.34 22.81 -26.09
C ASP A 103 -73.60 22.26 -27.50
N LYS A 104 -72.58 21.66 -28.12
CA LYS A 104 -72.71 21.07 -29.47
C LYS A 104 -73.48 19.75 -29.43
N ARG A 105 -73.22 18.90 -28.44
CA ARG A 105 -73.99 17.67 -28.17
C ARG A 105 -75.45 17.99 -27.89
N LYS A 106 -75.72 19.09 -27.17
CA LYS A 106 -77.08 19.55 -26.85
C LYS A 106 -77.82 19.98 -28.11
N ALA A 107 -77.14 20.73 -28.98
CA ALA A 107 -77.67 21.12 -30.28
C ALA A 107 -77.95 19.91 -31.20
N ALA A 108 -77.19 18.81 -31.04
CA ALA A 108 -77.40 17.55 -31.74
C ALA A 108 -78.47 16.63 -31.09
N GLY A 109 -79.10 17.06 -29.98
CA GLY A 109 -80.15 16.32 -29.30
C GLY A 109 -79.66 15.19 -28.37
N GLU A 110 -78.38 15.14 -28.03
CA GLU A 110 -77.85 14.16 -27.05
C GLU A 110 -78.22 14.56 -25.61
N GLN A 111 -78.49 13.56 -24.75
CA GLN A 111 -78.66 13.77 -23.31
C GLN A 111 -77.30 14.04 -22.66
N ILE A 112 -77.22 15.10 -21.87
CA ILE A 112 -75.97 15.58 -21.24
C ILE A 112 -76.13 15.46 -19.72
N GLY A 113 -75.08 14.98 -19.05
CA GLY A 113 -75.04 14.96 -17.59
C GLY A 113 -75.06 16.37 -17.00
N GLU A 114 -75.68 16.56 -15.83
CA GLU A 114 -75.72 17.88 -15.20
C GLU A 114 -74.34 18.27 -14.63
N GLY A 115 -73.86 19.46 -15.02
CA GLY A 115 -72.62 20.05 -14.50
C GLY A 115 -71.39 19.17 -14.73
N ASP A 116 -70.62 18.95 -13.66
CA ASP A 116 -69.37 18.19 -13.70
C ASP A 116 -69.57 16.67 -13.86
N ASN A 117 -70.82 16.18 -13.90
CA ASN A 117 -71.13 14.75 -14.04
C ASN A 117 -71.13 14.26 -15.50
N ASP A 118 -70.87 15.12 -16.50
CA ASP A 118 -70.71 14.70 -17.89
C ASP A 118 -69.28 14.24 -18.19
N TYR A 119 -69.13 13.22 -19.05
CA TYR A 119 -67.81 12.68 -19.42
C TYR A 119 -66.87 13.73 -20.04
N PHE A 120 -67.39 14.85 -20.55
CA PHE A 120 -66.58 15.99 -21.00
C PHE A 120 -65.64 16.53 -19.91
N THR A 121 -66.01 16.41 -18.63
CA THR A 121 -65.12 16.72 -17.50
C THR A 121 -63.84 15.89 -17.55
N CYS A 122 -63.91 14.62 -17.99
CA CYS A 122 -62.74 13.74 -18.16
C CYS A 122 -61.77 14.30 -19.21
N ILE A 123 -62.30 14.81 -20.34
CA ILE A 123 -61.50 15.45 -21.40
C ILE A 123 -60.78 16.69 -20.86
N THR A 124 -61.49 17.51 -20.09
CA THR A 124 -60.94 18.73 -19.48
C THR A 124 -59.83 18.38 -18.48
N LYS A 125 -60.06 17.37 -17.62
CA LYS A 125 -59.07 16.89 -16.65
C LYS A 125 -57.84 16.25 -17.31
N ALA A 126 -58.04 15.48 -18.37
CA ALA A 126 -56.95 14.89 -19.13
C ALA A 126 -56.03 15.97 -19.73
N TYR A 127 -56.61 17.03 -20.30
CA TYR A 127 -55.82 18.16 -20.78
C TYR A 127 -55.14 18.92 -19.62
N GLU A 128 -55.80 19.12 -18.48
CA GLU A 128 -55.19 19.75 -17.30
C GLU A 128 -53.92 19.01 -16.84
N ILE A 129 -53.95 17.67 -16.79
CA ILE A 129 -52.80 16.85 -16.43
C ILE A 129 -51.72 16.86 -17.50
N LEU A 130 -52.09 16.72 -18.78
CA LEU A 130 -51.13 16.59 -19.87
C LEU A 130 -50.57 17.93 -20.37
N SER A 131 -51.23 19.04 -20.08
CA SER A 131 -50.79 20.37 -20.51
C SER A 131 -49.74 20.98 -19.59
N ASP A 132 -49.77 20.65 -18.30
CA ASP A 132 -48.79 21.08 -17.31
C ASP A 132 -47.59 20.11 -17.28
N PRO A 133 -46.35 20.57 -17.54
CA PRO A 133 -45.18 19.68 -17.58
C PRO A 133 -44.91 18.92 -16.29
N VAL A 134 -45.22 19.50 -15.12
CA VAL A 134 -45.00 18.89 -13.81
C VAL A 134 -46.04 17.81 -13.55
N LYS A 135 -47.33 18.11 -13.76
CA LYS A 135 -48.42 17.12 -13.63
C LYS A 135 -48.26 15.99 -14.65
N ARG A 136 -47.86 16.31 -15.88
CA ARG A 136 -47.58 15.32 -16.93
C ARG A 136 -46.43 14.41 -16.54
N ARG A 137 -45.34 14.95 -15.99
CA ARG A 137 -44.22 14.15 -15.48
C ARG A 137 -44.65 13.24 -14.34
N ALA A 138 -45.44 13.75 -13.39
CA ALA A 138 -45.98 12.96 -12.29
C ALA A 138 -46.82 11.78 -12.82
N PHE A 139 -47.74 12.03 -13.77
CA PHE A 139 -48.56 11.00 -14.41
C PHE A 139 -47.73 10.00 -15.22
N ASN A 140 -46.81 10.48 -16.07
CA ASN A 140 -45.93 9.63 -16.84
C ASN A 140 -45.08 8.72 -15.96
N SER A 141 -44.77 9.12 -14.72
CA SER A 141 -44.01 8.29 -13.79
C SER A 141 -44.75 7.02 -13.36
N ILE A 142 -46.06 6.93 -13.55
CA ILE A 142 -46.90 5.78 -13.14
C ILE A 142 -47.58 5.08 -14.31
N ASP A 143 -47.03 5.24 -15.52
CA ASP A 143 -47.60 4.67 -16.76
C ASP A 143 -47.99 3.18 -16.61
N PRO A 144 -49.31 2.87 -16.61
CA PRO A 144 -49.79 1.51 -16.37
C PRO A 144 -49.48 0.55 -17.52
N THR A 145 -49.17 1.08 -18.71
CA THR A 145 -48.79 0.27 -19.88
C THR A 145 -47.32 -0.14 -19.87
N PHE A 146 -46.53 0.37 -18.93
CA PHE A 146 -45.12 0.02 -18.81
C PHE A 146 -44.98 -1.39 -18.24
N ASP A 147 -44.41 -2.29 -19.03
CA ASP A 147 -44.02 -3.61 -18.57
C ASP A 147 -42.82 -3.53 -17.61
N ASN A 148 -43.11 -3.74 -16.32
CA ASN A 148 -42.16 -3.73 -15.22
C ASN A 148 -41.48 -5.10 -14.99
N SER A 149 -41.79 -6.13 -15.78
CA SER A 149 -41.22 -7.46 -15.60
C SER A 149 -39.69 -7.44 -15.67
N VAL A 150 -39.07 -8.33 -14.90
CA VAL A 150 -37.61 -8.49 -14.86
C VAL A 150 -37.29 -9.92 -15.32
N PRO A 151 -36.54 -10.09 -16.42
CA PRO A 151 -36.14 -11.41 -16.87
C PRO A 151 -35.35 -12.18 -15.82
N SER A 152 -35.63 -13.47 -15.73
CA SER A 152 -34.91 -14.41 -14.90
C SER A 152 -33.59 -14.84 -15.55
N LYS A 153 -32.69 -15.37 -14.73
CA LYS A 153 -31.39 -15.88 -15.20
C LYS A 153 -31.52 -17.10 -16.12
N SER A 154 -32.62 -17.85 -15.99
CA SER A 154 -32.85 -19.08 -16.76
C SER A 154 -33.32 -18.78 -18.18
N GLU A 155 -34.18 -17.78 -18.36
CA GLU A 155 -34.70 -17.35 -19.66
C GLU A 155 -33.58 -16.81 -20.58
N ALA A 156 -32.52 -16.25 -20.00
CA ALA A 156 -31.44 -15.60 -20.73
C ALA A 156 -30.21 -16.50 -21.02
N LYS A 157 -30.29 -17.81 -20.76
CA LYS A 157 -29.13 -18.71 -20.91
C LYS A 157 -28.58 -18.79 -22.33
N GLU A 158 -29.45 -18.83 -23.33
CA GLU A 158 -29.09 -19.01 -24.74
C GLU A 158 -29.22 -17.71 -25.55
N ASN A 159 -30.16 -16.84 -25.19
CA ASN A 159 -30.50 -15.62 -25.94
C ASN A 159 -30.33 -14.34 -25.10
N PHE A 160 -29.22 -14.21 -24.39
CA PHE A 160 -28.97 -13.12 -23.42
C PHE A 160 -29.32 -11.73 -23.96
N PHE A 161 -28.83 -11.38 -25.16
CA PHE A 161 -29.02 -10.05 -25.75
C PHE A 161 -30.46 -9.81 -26.18
N GLU A 162 -31.14 -10.82 -26.73
CA GLU A 162 -32.55 -10.70 -27.15
C GLU A 162 -33.48 -10.50 -25.97
N VAL A 163 -33.15 -11.13 -24.82
CA VAL A 163 -33.95 -11.02 -23.60
C VAL A 163 -33.69 -9.71 -22.86
N PHE A 164 -32.43 -9.30 -22.66
CA PHE A 164 -32.12 -8.15 -21.81
C PHE A 164 -32.06 -6.81 -22.55
N SER A 165 -31.65 -6.76 -23.82
CA SER A 165 -31.57 -5.50 -24.57
C SER A 165 -32.89 -4.71 -24.58
N PRO A 166 -34.04 -5.29 -24.97
CA PRO A 166 -35.30 -4.53 -25.00
C PRO A 166 -35.74 -4.08 -23.60
N VAL A 167 -35.40 -4.84 -22.55
CA VAL A 167 -35.74 -4.48 -21.17
C VAL A 167 -34.91 -3.29 -20.70
N PHE A 168 -33.60 -3.27 -20.95
CA PHE A 168 -32.77 -2.11 -20.63
C PHE A 168 -33.14 -0.88 -21.45
N GLU A 169 -33.41 -1.03 -22.75
CA GLU A 169 -33.88 0.08 -23.61
C GLU A 169 -35.20 0.67 -23.11
N ARG A 170 -36.16 -0.17 -22.72
CA ARG A 170 -37.43 0.31 -22.19
C ARG A 170 -37.25 1.05 -20.86
N ASN A 171 -36.41 0.54 -19.97
CA ASN A 171 -36.12 1.18 -18.68
C ASN A 171 -35.28 2.45 -18.82
N ALA A 172 -34.50 2.60 -19.90
CA ALA A 172 -33.68 3.78 -20.16
C ALA A 172 -34.51 5.08 -20.23
N ARG A 173 -35.80 4.96 -20.62
CA ARG A 173 -36.75 6.09 -20.65
C ARG A 173 -36.89 6.80 -19.30
N TRP A 174 -36.60 6.10 -18.20
CA TRP A 174 -36.69 6.62 -16.84
C TRP A 174 -35.44 7.33 -16.37
N SER A 175 -34.35 7.36 -17.15
CA SER A 175 -33.09 7.95 -16.70
C SER A 175 -33.13 9.48 -16.67
N ASN A 176 -32.55 10.08 -15.63
CA ASN A 176 -32.22 11.51 -15.63
C ASN A 176 -31.11 11.86 -16.64
N LYS A 177 -30.30 10.89 -17.07
CA LYS A 177 -29.17 11.08 -17.99
C LYS A 177 -29.60 10.79 -19.43
N LYS A 178 -29.36 11.72 -20.36
CA LYS A 178 -29.75 11.58 -21.78
C LYS A 178 -29.01 10.45 -22.49
N ASN A 179 -27.70 10.31 -22.24
CA ASN A 179 -26.86 9.32 -22.93
C ASN A 179 -26.81 8.03 -22.13
N VAL A 180 -27.78 7.15 -22.35
CA VAL A 180 -27.84 5.82 -21.72
C VAL A 180 -27.03 4.81 -22.53
N PRO A 181 -26.00 4.16 -21.96
CA PRO A 181 -25.24 3.11 -22.65
C PRO A 181 -26.13 1.93 -23.06
N LYS A 182 -25.93 1.44 -24.28
CA LYS A 182 -26.59 0.22 -24.77
C LYS A 182 -25.89 -1.03 -24.22
N LEU A 183 -26.62 -2.14 -24.14
CA LEU A 183 -26.08 -3.42 -23.67
C LEU A 183 -24.92 -3.94 -24.56
N GLY A 184 -24.93 -3.59 -25.84
CA GLY A 184 -23.93 -3.99 -26.83
C GLY A 184 -24.20 -5.39 -27.38
N ASP A 185 -23.13 -6.04 -27.84
CA ASP A 185 -23.14 -7.37 -28.44
C ASP A 185 -21.97 -8.23 -27.90
N MET A 186 -21.78 -9.43 -28.45
CA MET A 186 -20.74 -10.37 -28.02
C MET A 186 -19.30 -9.87 -28.22
N ASN A 187 -19.11 -8.89 -29.11
CA ASN A 187 -17.80 -8.33 -29.45
C ASN A 187 -17.48 -7.04 -28.68
N SER A 188 -18.41 -6.53 -27.87
CA SER A 188 -18.18 -5.34 -27.04
C SER A 188 -16.96 -5.52 -26.12
N SER A 189 -16.18 -4.46 -25.98
CA SER A 189 -14.95 -4.48 -25.17
C SER A 189 -15.27 -4.56 -23.67
N PHE A 190 -14.28 -4.91 -22.87
CA PHE A 190 -14.43 -4.90 -21.41
C PHE A 190 -14.85 -3.52 -20.90
N GLU A 191 -14.27 -2.46 -21.44
CA GLU A 191 -14.53 -1.07 -21.04
C GLU A 191 -15.96 -0.64 -21.37
N GLU A 192 -16.47 -1.03 -22.54
CA GLU A 192 -17.86 -0.74 -22.94
C GLU A 192 -18.85 -1.46 -22.02
N VAL A 193 -18.59 -2.75 -21.73
CA VAL A 193 -19.41 -3.56 -20.84
C VAL A 193 -19.35 -3.03 -19.40
N ASP A 194 -18.17 -2.64 -18.91
CA ASP A 194 -18.00 -2.05 -17.59
C ASP A 194 -18.71 -0.69 -17.47
N ALA A 195 -18.61 0.16 -18.50
CA ALA A 195 -19.33 1.44 -18.54
C ALA A 195 -20.85 1.25 -18.53
N PHE A 196 -21.35 0.27 -19.28
CA PHE A 196 -22.77 -0.11 -19.27
C PHE A 196 -23.22 -0.51 -17.87
N TYR A 197 -22.56 -1.49 -17.25
CA TYR A 197 -22.96 -1.95 -15.93
C TYR A 197 -22.78 -0.87 -14.88
N SER A 198 -21.68 -0.12 -14.91
CA SER A 198 -21.44 1.00 -13.99
C SER A 198 -22.53 2.07 -14.07
N PHE A 199 -23.04 2.37 -15.27
CA PHE A 199 -24.19 3.25 -15.44
C PHE A 199 -25.44 2.70 -14.74
N TRP A 200 -25.76 1.43 -14.96
CA TRP A 200 -26.99 0.81 -14.45
C TRP A 200 -26.95 0.47 -12.95
N TYR A 201 -25.79 0.14 -12.40
CA TYR A 201 -25.59 0.02 -10.95
C TYR A 201 -25.77 1.37 -10.24
N ASN A 202 -25.48 2.48 -10.94
CA ASN A 202 -25.68 3.85 -10.48
C ASN A 202 -26.86 4.52 -11.20
N PHE A 203 -27.88 3.75 -11.56
CA PHE A 203 -29.03 4.24 -12.32
C PHE A 203 -29.76 5.31 -11.51
N ASP A 204 -29.91 6.48 -12.12
CA ASP A 204 -30.61 7.62 -11.54
C ASP A 204 -31.89 7.87 -12.33
N SER A 205 -33.03 7.68 -11.65
CA SER A 205 -34.36 7.68 -12.26
C SER A 205 -35.12 8.96 -11.94
N TRP A 206 -35.79 9.51 -12.95
CA TRP A 206 -36.68 10.65 -12.76
C TRP A 206 -38.05 10.26 -12.19
N ARG A 207 -38.39 8.96 -12.11
CA ARG A 207 -39.70 8.50 -11.59
C ARG A 207 -39.89 8.96 -10.14
N GLU A 208 -40.98 9.68 -9.91
CA GLU A 208 -41.24 10.31 -8.61
C GLU A 208 -42.50 9.85 -7.87
N PHE A 209 -43.44 9.19 -8.56
CA PHE A 209 -44.64 8.56 -8.00
C PHE A 209 -45.59 9.51 -7.24
N SER A 210 -45.46 10.82 -7.45
CA SER A 210 -46.29 11.88 -6.84
C SER A 210 -47.75 11.86 -7.30
N TYR A 211 -48.04 11.28 -8.46
CA TYR A 211 -49.41 11.10 -8.92
C TYR A 211 -50.23 10.14 -8.03
N LEU A 212 -49.56 9.23 -7.31
CA LEU A 212 -50.15 8.27 -6.38
C LEU A 212 -50.15 8.76 -4.93
N ASP A 213 -49.98 10.06 -4.72
CA ASP A 213 -50.20 10.68 -3.42
C ASP A 213 -51.72 10.61 -3.12
N GLU A 214 -52.05 10.04 -1.96
CA GLU A 214 -53.44 9.75 -1.54
C GLU A 214 -54.16 11.05 -1.15
N GLU A 215 -53.49 11.91 -0.38
CA GLU A 215 -54.04 13.14 0.16
C GLU A 215 -53.48 14.37 -0.58
N GLU A 216 -54.36 15.25 -1.06
CA GLU A 216 -53.99 16.52 -1.68
C GLU A 216 -53.67 17.56 -0.61
N LYS A 217 -52.44 18.08 -0.60
CA LYS A 217 -52.00 19.09 0.39
C LYS A 217 -52.83 20.39 0.33
N GLU A 218 -53.49 20.65 -0.80
CA GLU A 218 -54.38 21.79 -1.02
C GLU A 218 -55.69 21.67 -0.22
N LYS A 219 -56.13 20.45 0.13
CA LYS A 219 -57.36 20.19 0.90
C LYS A 219 -57.18 20.35 2.41
N ALA A 220 -55.94 20.52 2.89
CA ALA A 220 -55.64 20.70 4.30
C ALA A 220 -56.20 22.03 4.85
N GLU A 221 -56.93 21.96 5.95
CA GLU A 221 -57.56 23.11 6.62
C GLU A 221 -56.54 23.96 7.38
N CYS A 222 -55.45 23.34 7.85
CA CYS A 222 -54.42 24.02 8.62
C CYS A 222 -52.98 23.68 8.19
N ARG A 223 -52.03 24.48 8.70
CA ARG A 223 -50.60 24.33 8.38
C ARG A 223 -50.03 22.99 8.85
N ASP A 224 -50.44 22.53 10.03
CA ASP A 224 -49.91 21.30 10.64
C ASP A 224 -50.43 20.06 9.91
N GLU A 225 -51.71 20.07 9.51
CA GLU A 225 -52.30 19.05 8.65
C GLU A 225 -51.60 18.99 7.29
N ARG A 226 -51.33 20.14 6.65
CA ARG A 226 -50.56 20.20 5.39
C ARG A 226 -49.17 19.57 5.53
N ARG A 227 -48.50 19.82 6.67
CA ARG A 227 -47.19 19.21 6.98
C ARG A 227 -47.30 17.71 7.19
N TRP A 228 -48.37 17.26 7.84
CA TRP A 228 -48.62 15.85 8.09
C TRP A 228 -48.91 15.09 6.79
N ILE A 229 -49.78 15.63 5.93
CA ILE A 229 -50.07 15.08 4.58
C ILE A 229 -48.79 14.96 3.75
N GLU A 230 -48.01 16.04 3.64
CA GLU A 230 -46.75 16.02 2.88
C GLU A 230 -45.74 15.01 3.45
N LYS A 231 -45.74 14.80 4.77
CA LYS A 231 -44.90 13.79 5.42
C LYS A 231 -45.33 12.37 5.04
N GLN A 232 -46.63 12.08 5.05
CA GLN A 232 -47.16 10.77 4.64
C GLN A 232 -46.88 10.50 3.15
N ASN A 233 -47.23 11.45 2.28
CA ASN A 233 -46.98 11.35 0.84
C ASN A 233 -45.48 11.16 0.53
N ARG A 234 -44.60 11.90 1.22
CA ARG A 234 -43.15 11.73 1.07
C ARG A 234 -42.69 10.33 1.49
N ALA A 235 -43.23 9.79 2.58
CA ALA A 235 -42.91 8.44 3.03
C ALA A 235 -43.37 7.38 2.01
N ALA A 236 -44.60 7.50 1.50
CA ALA A 236 -45.15 6.62 0.47
C ALA A 236 -44.33 6.66 -0.83
N ARG A 237 -43.97 7.86 -1.31
CA ARG A 237 -43.08 8.02 -2.48
C ARG A 237 -41.70 7.42 -2.24
N ALA A 238 -41.13 7.63 -1.07
CA ALA A 238 -39.82 7.05 -0.72
C ALA A 238 -39.84 5.52 -0.74
N LEU A 239 -40.93 4.90 -0.27
CA LEU A 239 -41.12 3.45 -0.34
C LEU A 239 -41.20 2.96 -1.80
N ARG A 240 -42.04 3.58 -2.64
CA ARG A 240 -42.16 3.20 -4.06
C ARG A 240 -40.86 3.40 -4.84
N LYS A 241 -40.12 4.49 -4.56
CA LYS A 241 -38.79 4.71 -5.12
C LYS A 241 -37.81 3.61 -4.71
N LYS A 242 -37.85 3.17 -3.45
CA LYS A 242 -37.00 2.08 -2.95
C LYS A 242 -37.35 0.76 -3.65
N GLU A 243 -38.63 0.43 -3.80
CA GLU A 243 -39.10 -0.76 -4.51
C GLU A 243 -38.67 -0.75 -5.98
N GLU A 244 -38.81 0.39 -6.66
CA GLU A 244 -38.37 0.55 -8.05
C GLU A 244 -36.85 0.41 -8.19
N MET A 245 -36.06 1.04 -7.31
CA MET A 245 -34.61 0.88 -7.33
C MET A 245 -34.20 -0.56 -7.04
N ASN A 246 -34.91 -1.26 -6.15
CA ASN A 246 -34.68 -2.69 -5.92
C ASN A 246 -34.99 -3.51 -7.18
N ARG A 247 -36.08 -3.21 -7.89
CA ARG A 247 -36.44 -3.87 -9.16
C ARG A 247 -35.36 -3.69 -10.23
N ILE A 248 -34.88 -2.45 -10.43
CA ILE A 248 -33.77 -2.16 -11.35
C ILE A 248 -32.50 -2.88 -10.88
N ARG A 249 -32.20 -2.89 -9.58
CA ARG A 249 -31.05 -3.60 -9.02
C ARG A 249 -31.11 -5.09 -9.34
N THR A 250 -32.27 -5.73 -9.18
CA THR A 250 -32.50 -7.14 -9.54
C THR A 250 -32.32 -7.38 -11.03
N LEU A 251 -32.83 -6.49 -11.90
CA LEU A 251 -32.61 -6.57 -13.34
C LEU A 251 -31.12 -6.58 -13.69
N VAL A 252 -30.35 -5.65 -13.12
CA VAL A 252 -28.91 -5.52 -13.36
C VAL A 252 -28.16 -6.74 -12.84
N ASP A 253 -28.49 -7.23 -11.64
CA ASP A 253 -27.85 -8.43 -11.07
C ASP A 253 -28.14 -9.69 -11.87
N ASN A 254 -29.39 -9.86 -12.32
CA ASN A 254 -29.75 -10.99 -13.16
C ASN A 254 -28.94 -10.97 -14.45
N ALA A 255 -28.91 -9.83 -15.15
CA ALA A 255 -28.12 -9.66 -16.36
C ALA A 255 -26.62 -9.91 -16.12
N TYR A 256 -26.00 -9.22 -15.16
CA TYR A 256 -24.56 -9.33 -14.89
C TYR A 256 -24.13 -10.76 -14.53
N SER A 257 -24.98 -11.51 -13.82
CA SER A 257 -24.68 -12.88 -13.42
C SER A 257 -24.72 -13.89 -14.58
N CYS A 258 -25.49 -13.60 -15.64
CA CYS A 258 -25.65 -14.50 -16.78
C CYS A 258 -24.95 -14.03 -18.06
N ASP A 259 -24.48 -12.77 -18.12
CA ASP A 259 -23.79 -12.19 -19.27
C ASP A 259 -22.58 -13.07 -19.70
N PRO A 260 -22.58 -13.58 -20.95
CA PRO A 260 -21.51 -14.41 -21.49
C PRO A 260 -20.14 -13.72 -21.50
N ARG A 261 -20.10 -12.40 -21.75
CA ARG A 261 -18.87 -11.61 -21.83
C ARG A 261 -18.22 -11.47 -20.47
N ILE A 262 -19.02 -11.22 -19.43
CA ILE A 262 -18.53 -11.16 -18.05
C ILE A 262 -17.89 -12.49 -17.62
N LYS A 263 -18.46 -13.63 -18.04
CA LYS A 263 -17.86 -14.95 -17.79
C LYS A 263 -16.51 -15.07 -18.51
N LYS A 264 -16.47 -14.74 -19.81
CA LYS A 264 -15.25 -14.73 -20.63
C LYS A 264 -14.15 -13.86 -20.00
N PHE A 265 -14.46 -12.62 -19.63
CA PHE A 265 -13.48 -11.71 -19.00
C PHE A 265 -12.94 -12.24 -17.68
N LYS A 266 -13.79 -12.85 -16.84
CA LYS A 266 -13.37 -13.48 -15.58
C LYS A 266 -12.45 -14.69 -15.81
N GLU A 267 -12.74 -15.50 -16.82
CA GLU A 267 -11.92 -16.65 -17.20
C GLU A 267 -10.56 -16.21 -17.77
N GLU A 268 -10.54 -15.20 -18.64
CA GLU A 268 -9.32 -14.61 -19.20
C GLU A 268 -8.45 -13.97 -18.11
N GLU A 269 -9.02 -13.20 -17.19
CA GLU A 269 -8.29 -12.61 -16.05
C GLU A 269 -7.74 -13.69 -15.10
N LYS A 270 -8.51 -14.76 -14.86
CA LYS A 270 -8.05 -15.90 -14.08
C LYS A 270 -6.89 -16.61 -14.78
N ALA A 271 -7.02 -16.90 -16.07
CA ALA A 271 -5.98 -17.53 -16.88
C ALA A 271 -4.70 -16.69 -16.93
N LYS A 272 -4.83 -15.37 -17.08
CA LYS A 272 -3.71 -14.42 -17.06
C LYS A 272 -2.98 -14.44 -15.72
N LYS A 273 -3.71 -14.39 -14.60
CA LYS A 273 -3.12 -14.47 -13.25
C LYS A 273 -2.46 -15.82 -12.99
N GLU A 274 -3.03 -16.92 -13.48
CA GLU A 274 -2.42 -18.25 -13.37
C GLU A 274 -1.15 -18.36 -14.24
N ALA A 275 -1.17 -17.81 -15.46
CA ALA A 275 -0.01 -17.75 -16.34
C ALA A 275 1.12 -16.90 -15.74
N GLU A 276 0.81 -15.73 -15.17
CA GLU A 276 1.77 -14.88 -14.48
C GLU A 276 2.41 -15.59 -13.28
N LYS A 277 1.60 -16.28 -12.47
CA LYS A 277 2.10 -17.09 -11.35
C LYS A 277 3.02 -18.21 -11.83
N LYS A 278 2.63 -18.95 -12.89
CA LYS A 278 3.45 -20.00 -13.49
C LYS A 278 4.77 -19.44 -14.03
N ALA A 279 4.73 -18.33 -14.77
CA ALA A 279 5.90 -17.66 -15.30
C ALA A 279 6.86 -17.19 -14.18
N LYS A 280 6.33 -16.64 -13.08
CA LYS A 280 7.14 -16.23 -11.93
C LYS A 280 7.80 -17.41 -11.21
N VAL A 281 7.09 -18.53 -11.06
CA VAL A 281 7.64 -19.77 -10.48
C VAL A 281 8.73 -20.34 -11.38
N GLU A 282 8.50 -20.38 -12.69
CA GLU A 282 9.49 -20.87 -13.66
C GLU A 282 10.73 -19.97 -13.72
N ALA A 283 10.55 -18.64 -13.72
CA ALA A 283 11.66 -17.68 -13.68
C ALA A 283 12.51 -17.86 -12.42
N LYS A 284 11.87 -18.03 -11.25
CA LYS A 284 12.57 -18.29 -9.99
C LYS A 284 13.31 -19.64 -10.00
N ARG A 285 12.71 -20.68 -10.58
CA ARG A 285 13.38 -21.99 -10.73
C ARG A 285 14.61 -21.87 -11.63
N LYS A 286 14.49 -21.23 -12.79
CA LYS A 286 15.62 -20.97 -13.71
C LYS A 286 16.73 -20.15 -13.05
N GLU A 287 16.37 -19.14 -12.23
CA GLU A 287 17.35 -18.35 -11.49
C GLU A 287 18.07 -19.19 -10.41
N GLN A 288 17.36 -20.06 -9.69
CA GLN A 288 17.94 -20.96 -8.70
C GLN A 288 18.88 -21.98 -9.35
N GLU A 289 18.46 -22.61 -10.45
CA GLU A 289 19.29 -23.54 -11.23
C GLU A 289 20.55 -22.84 -11.77
N ALA A 290 20.44 -21.60 -12.26
CA ALA A 290 21.58 -20.83 -12.72
C ALA A 290 22.55 -20.47 -11.58
N LYS A 291 22.04 -20.06 -10.41
CA LYS A 291 22.85 -19.78 -9.21
C LYS A 291 23.56 -21.02 -8.69
N GLU A 292 22.89 -22.16 -8.69
CA GLU A 292 23.49 -23.43 -8.28
C GLU A 292 24.59 -23.86 -9.25
N LYS A 293 24.35 -23.76 -10.56
CA LYS A 293 25.36 -24.03 -11.58
C LYS A 293 26.57 -23.08 -11.46
N GLN A 294 26.33 -21.80 -11.19
CA GLN A 294 27.40 -20.82 -10.94
C GLN A 294 28.21 -21.17 -9.69
N ARG A 295 27.56 -21.53 -8.59
CA ARG A 295 28.22 -21.95 -7.35
C ARG A 295 29.06 -23.22 -7.54
N GLN A 296 28.55 -24.19 -8.31
CA GLN A 296 29.30 -25.41 -8.63
C GLN A 296 30.55 -25.09 -9.46
N ALA A 297 30.43 -24.24 -10.48
CA ALA A 297 31.57 -23.79 -11.29
C ALA A 297 32.61 -23.01 -10.47
N GLU A 298 32.17 -22.16 -9.53
CA GLU A 298 33.06 -21.41 -8.64
C GLU A 298 33.82 -22.34 -7.67
N LEU A 299 33.14 -23.34 -7.09
CA LEU A 299 33.77 -24.35 -6.24
C LEU A 299 34.80 -25.20 -7.02
N GLU A 300 34.49 -25.58 -8.25
CA GLU A 300 35.42 -26.33 -9.11
C GLU A 300 36.65 -25.48 -9.49
N ALA A 301 36.44 -24.22 -9.87
CA ALA A 301 37.52 -23.29 -10.17
C ALA A 301 38.41 -23.03 -8.96
N ALA A 302 37.83 -22.86 -7.77
CA ALA A 302 38.58 -22.70 -6.52
C ALA A 302 39.40 -23.96 -6.17
N ARG A 303 38.84 -25.17 -6.37
CA ARG A 303 39.58 -26.42 -6.19
C ARG A 303 40.78 -26.51 -7.12
N LEU A 304 40.57 -26.19 -8.40
CA LEU A 304 41.65 -26.21 -9.41
C LEU A 304 42.73 -25.16 -9.12
N ALA A 305 42.34 -23.96 -8.67
CA ALA A 305 43.30 -22.92 -8.28
C ALA A 305 44.15 -23.35 -7.07
N LYS A 306 43.52 -23.94 -6.05
CA LYS A 306 44.22 -24.46 -4.87
C LYS A 306 45.19 -25.59 -5.23
N GLU A 307 44.79 -26.51 -6.11
CA GLU A 307 45.65 -27.59 -6.59
C GLU A 307 46.87 -27.05 -7.34
N LYS A 308 46.70 -26.03 -8.19
CA LYS A 308 47.81 -25.34 -8.87
C LYS A 308 48.74 -24.64 -7.88
N GLU A 309 48.21 -23.92 -6.90
CA GLU A 309 49.00 -23.22 -5.88
C GLU A 309 49.81 -24.22 -5.03
N GLU A 310 49.19 -25.34 -4.61
CA GLU A 310 49.90 -26.39 -3.87
C GLU A 310 51.03 -27.03 -4.70
N GLU A 311 50.82 -27.24 -6.00
CA GLU A 311 51.84 -27.77 -6.90
C GLU A 311 52.99 -26.77 -7.12
N GLU A 312 52.68 -25.48 -7.32
CA GLU A 312 53.68 -24.41 -7.44
C GLU A 312 54.53 -24.29 -6.16
N VAL A 313 53.91 -24.34 -4.98
CA VAL A 313 54.62 -24.31 -3.69
C VAL A 313 55.53 -25.55 -3.54
N ARG A 314 55.07 -26.74 -3.94
CA ARG A 314 55.90 -27.95 -3.93
C ARG A 314 57.11 -27.81 -4.85
N GLN A 315 56.92 -27.28 -6.04
CA GLN A 315 58.01 -27.07 -7.00
C GLN A 315 59.02 -26.05 -6.48
N GLN A 316 58.56 -24.92 -5.92
CA GLN A 316 59.43 -23.93 -5.31
C GLN A 316 60.23 -24.49 -4.12
N ALA A 317 59.59 -25.30 -3.27
CA ALA A 317 60.26 -25.96 -2.15
C ALA A 317 61.37 -26.92 -2.62
N LEU A 318 61.15 -27.64 -3.72
CA LEU A 318 62.16 -28.52 -4.31
C LEU A 318 63.36 -27.75 -4.88
N VAL A 319 63.11 -26.62 -5.55
CA VAL A 319 64.18 -25.74 -6.07
C VAL A 319 64.98 -25.15 -4.91
N ALA A 320 64.32 -24.58 -3.90
CA ALA A 320 64.98 -24.00 -2.74
C ALA A 320 65.82 -25.04 -1.96
N LYS A 321 65.38 -26.30 -1.89
CA LYS A 321 66.16 -27.38 -1.27
C LYS A 321 67.44 -27.69 -2.05
N LYS A 322 67.38 -27.72 -3.39
CA LYS A 322 68.55 -27.93 -4.25
C LYS A 322 69.56 -26.78 -4.11
N GLU A 323 69.10 -25.54 -4.10
CA GLU A 323 69.97 -24.35 -3.94
C GLU A 323 70.68 -24.34 -2.58
N LYS A 324 69.97 -24.64 -1.49
CA LYS A 324 70.57 -24.72 -0.15
C LYS A 324 71.66 -25.78 -0.07
N GLU A 325 71.49 -26.92 -0.72
CA GLU A 325 72.52 -27.97 -0.76
C GLU A 325 73.76 -27.55 -1.57
N ILE A 326 73.59 -26.79 -2.66
CA ILE A 326 74.71 -26.22 -3.43
C ILE A 326 75.48 -25.20 -2.58
N GLN A 327 74.78 -24.28 -1.91
CA GLN A 327 75.39 -23.26 -1.06
C GLN A 327 76.18 -23.88 0.11
N LYS A 328 75.61 -24.90 0.79
CA LYS A 328 76.31 -25.62 1.87
C LYS A 328 77.62 -26.25 1.40
N LYS A 329 77.62 -26.87 0.21
CA LYS A 329 78.82 -27.47 -0.38
C LYS A 329 79.88 -26.40 -0.69
N ALA A 330 79.47 -25.26 -1.23
CA ALA A 330 80.36 -24.14 -1.52
C ALA A 330 80.98 -23.54 -0.23
N ILE A 331 80.16 -23.26 0.78
CA ILE A 331 80.62 -22.72 2.08
C ILE A 331 81.62 -23.68 2.74
N LYS A 332 81.33 -24.99 2.73
CA LYS A 332 82.25 -26.00 3.30
C LYS A 332 83.62 -25.98 2.61
N LYS A 333 83.65 -25.81 1.28
CA LYS A 333 84.89 -25.71 0.50
C LYS A 333 85.72 -24.48 0.89
N GLU A 334 85.07 -23.32 0.99
CA GLU A 334 85.77 -22.06 1.33
C GLU A 334 86.25 -22.01 2.78
N ARG A 335 85.47 -22.53 3.75
CA ARG A 335 85.94 -22.70 5.14
C ARG A 335 87.19 -23.58 5.21
N GLN A 336 87.22 -24.67 4.45
CA GLN A 336 88.39 -25.55 4.40
C GLN A 336 89.63 -24.85 3.81
N LYS A 337 89.44 -24.03 2.78
CA LYS A 337 90.51 -23.24 2.14
C LYS A 337 91.10 -22.22 3.13
N LEU A 338 90.25 -21.54 3.90
CA LEU A 338 90.68 -20.59 4.94
C LEU A 338 91.53 -21.29 6.02
N ARG A 339 91.02 -22.38 6.59
CA ARG A 339 91.74 -23.20 7.59
C ARG A 339 93.11 -23.66 7.09
N THR A 340 93.16 -24.17 5.86
CA THR A 340 94.39 -24.70 5.26
C THR A 340 95.43 -23.59 5.08
N THR A 341 95.00 -22.41 4.61
CA THR A 341 95.89 -21.27 4.36
C THR A 341 96.46 -20.73 5.68
N CYS A 342 95.64 -20.54 6.71
CA CYS A 342 96.09 -20.11 8.03
C CYS A 342 97.04 -21.13 8.69
N LYS A 343 96.76 -22.44 8.53
CA LYS A 343 97.64 -23.51 9.04
C LYS A 343 99.01 -23.51 8.37
N ASN A 344 99.06 -23.33 7.04
CA ASN A 344 100.33 -23.27 6.29
C ASN A 344 101.23 -22.11 6.73
N TRP A 345 100.64 -21.05 7.29
CA TRP A 345 101.37 -19.91 7.84
C TRP A 345 101.60 -20.00 9.36
N ASN A 346 101.43 -21.20 9.93
CA ASN A 346 101.53 -21.47 11.37
C ASN A 346 100.67 -20.52 12.20
N TYR A 347 99.46 -20.19 11.72
CA TYR A 347 98.54 -19.24 12.37
C TYR A 347 99.19 -17.88 12.71
N PHE A 348 100.17 -17.48 11.90
CA PHE A 348 100.84 -16.19 11.97
C PHE A 348 101.60 -15.90 13.28
N SER A 349 101.93 -16.92 14.06
CA SER A 349 102.75 -16.82 15.27
C SER A 349 103.66 -18.04 15.43
N ASP A 350 104.78 -17.88 16.13
CA ASP A 350 105.64 -18.99 16.56
C ASP A 350 105.45 -19.32 18.05
N ASN A 351 104.61 -18.54 18.74
CA ASN A 351 104.18 -18.79 20.11
C ASN A 351 102.92 -19.66 20.12
N GLU A 352 102.98 -20.79 20.80
CA GLU A 352 101.89 -21.76 20.92
C GLU A 352 100.60 -21.14 21.46
N ALA A 353 100.68 -20.24 22.45
CA ALA A 353 99.50 -19.61 23.04
C ALA A 353 98.76 -18.68 22.06
N ASP A 354 99.49 -18.00 21.17
CA ASP A 354 98.90 -17.09 20.19
C ASP A 354 98.38 -17.84 18.96
N CYS A 355 99.01 -18.98 18.61
CA CYS A 355 98.48 -19.90 17.60
C CYS A 355 97.12 -20.44 18.00
N VAL A 356 96.94 -20.85 19.26
CA VAL A 356 95.65 -21.34 19.76
C VAL A 356 94.56 -20.27 19.69
N LYS A 357 94.85 -19.04 20.11
CA LYS A 357 93.90 -17.93 20.00
C LYS A 357 93.52 -17.64 18.55
N MET A 358 94.50 -17.65 17.64
CA MET A 358 94.23 -17.41 16.22
C MET A 358 93.45 -18.57 15.59
N MET A 359 93.63 -19.81 16.04
CA MET A 359 92.78 -20.94 15.61
C MET A 359 91.32 -20.72 16.00
N GLU A 360 91.05 -20.31 17.23
CA GLU A 360 89.69 -20.01 17.70
C GLU A 360 89.05 -18.88 16.89
N GLU A 361 89.80 -17.82 16.60
CA GLU A 361 89.30 -16.71 15.78
C GLU A 361 89.08 -17.10 14.31
N VAL A 362 89.91 -17.96 13.74
CA VAL A 362 89.70 -18.49 12.37
C VAL A 362 88.46 -19.40 12.31
N GLU A 363 88.20 -20.20 13.34
CA GLU A 363 86.96 -21.00 13.41
C GLU A 363 85.73 -20.10 13.56
N LYS A 364 85.82 -19.04 14.36
CA LYS A 364 84.78 -18.03 14.47
C LYS A 364 84.48 -17.33 13.15
N LEU A 365 85.51 -17.00 12.37
CA LEU A 365 85.35 -16.50 11.01
C LEU A 365 84.68 -17.54 10.10
N CYS A 366 85.10 -18.80 10.17
CA CYS A 366 84.47 -19.87 9.41
C CYS A 366 82.97 -19.95 9.70
N ASP A 367 82.57 -19.84 10.96
CA ASP A 367 81.17 -19.97 11.36
C ASP A 367 80.30 -18.76 11.04
N ARG A 368 80.87 -17.56 11.11
CA ARG A 368 80.11 -16.31 10.94
C ARG A 368 80.12 -15.74 9.53
N LEU A 369 81.17 -15.97 8.74
CA LEU A 369 81.25 -15.42 7.39
C LEU A 369 80.35 -16.19 6.41
N GLU A 370 79.63 -15.43 5.59
CA GLU A 370 78.86 -15.95 4.47
C GLU A 370 79.78 -16.36 3.30
N LEU A 371 79.23 -17.08 2.33
CA LEU A 371 79.99 -17.61 1.19
C LEU A 371 80.80 -16.52 0.48
N ALA A 372 80.19 -15.38 0.17
CA ALA A 372 80.85 -14.29 -0.56
C ALA A 372 82.02 -13.72 0.25
N SER A 373 81.84 -13.48 1.54
CA SER A 373 82.89 -12.94 2.41
C SER A 373 84.04 -13.95 2.62
N LEU A 374 83.73 -15.25 2.72
CA LEU A 374 84.74 -16.31 2.77
C LEU A 374 85.55 -16.37 1.47
N GLN A 375 84.91 -16.23 0.31
CA GLN A 375 85.58 -16.18 -0.99
C GLN A 375 86.52 -14.97 -1.08
N CYS A 376 86.01 -13.78 -0.77
CA CYS A 376 86.81 -12.54 -0.77
C CYS A 376 88.01 -12.64 0.17
N LEU A 377 87.83 -13.17 1.39
CA LEU A 377 88.93 -13.36 2.33
C LEU A 377 89.95 -14.37 1.80
N ASN A 378 89.50 -15.53 1.31
CA ASN A 378 90.41 -16.53 0.74
C ASN A 378 91.18 -16.02 -0.49
N GLU A 379 90.55 -15.23 -1.35
CA GLU A 379 91.21 -14.58 -2.47
C GLU A 379 92.29 -13.61 -2.00
N ALA A 380 91.96 -12.73 -1.03
CA ALA A 380 92.90 -11.81 -0.42
C ALA A 380 94.10 -12.53 0.21
N LEU A 381 93.87 -13.69 0.86
CA LEU A 381 94.94 -14.49 1.46
C LEU A 381 95.84 -15.15 0.40
N THR A 382 95.32 -15.48 -0.78
CA THR A 382 96.15 -16.03 -1.86
C THR A 382 96.99 -14.99 -2.59
N SER A 383 96.64 -13.71 -2.51
CA SER A 383 97.32 -12.62 -3.24
C SER A 383 98.29 -11.81 -2.38
N THR A 384 98.64 -12.27 -1.18
CA THR A 384 99.43 -11.51 -0.19
C THR A 384 100.53 -12.33 0.45
N THR A 385 101.48 -11.65 1.09
CA THR A 385 102.48 -12.28 1.96
C THR A 385 101.88 -12.68 3.32
N LYS A 386 102.61 -13.48 4.11
CA LYS A 386 102.19 -13.94 5.45
C LYS A 386 101.75 -12.78 6.35
N GLU A 387 102.45 -11.64 6.29
CA GLU A 387 102.20 -10.44 7.09
C GLU A 387 100.93 -9.70 6.61
N GLY A 388 100.75 -9.55 5.29
CA GLY A 388 99.53 -8.94 4.75
C GLY A 388 98.29 -9.84 4.92
N GLY A 389 98.49 -11.17 4.91
CA GLY A 389 97.45 -12.15 5.21
C GLY A 389 97.02 -12.10 6.68
N LYS A 390 97.98 -11.93 7.59
CA LYS A 390 97.70 -11.70 9.02
C LYS A 390 96.84 -10.45 9.21
N ALA A 391 97.18 -9.35 8.54
CA ALA A 391 96.41 -8.11 8.62
C ALA A 391 94.97 -8.28 8.07
N ALA A 392 94.80 -9.01 6.97
CA ALA A 392 93.49 -9.29 6.39
C ALA A 392 92.60 -10.15 7.32
N VAL A 393 93.16 -11.20 7.93
CA VAL A 393 92.43 -12.05 8.90
C VAL A 393 92.07 -11.26 10.16
N VAL A 394 93.02 -10.51 10.73
CA VAL A 394 92.78 -9.69 11.93
C VAL A 394 91.71 -8.63 11.68
N LYS A 395 91.74 -7.95 10.52
CA LYS A 395 90.70 -7.00 10.13
C LYS A 395 89.31 -7.66 10.07
N GLN A 396 89.22 -8.85 9.47
CA GLN A 396 87.94 -9.58 9.43
C GLN A 396 87.47 -10.04 10.82
N ILE A 397 88.39 -10.41 11.71
CA ILE A 397 88.07 -10.74 13.10
C ILE A 397 87.50 -9.53 13.83
N GLU A 398 88.12 -8.36 13.68
CA GLU A 398 87.64 -7.11 14.27
C GLU A 398 86.25 -6.73 13.77
N GLU A 399 86.01 -6.83 12.46
CA GLU A 399 84.70 -6.58 11.85
C GLU A 399 83.63 -7.55 12.39
N ILE A 400 83.94 -8.83 12.53
CA ILE A 400 83.01 -9.84 13.07
C ILE A 400 82.77 -9.63 14.58
N ASN A 401 83.79 -9.24 15.34
CA ASN A 401 83.65 -8.92 16.75
C ASN A 401 82.75 -7.70 16.96
N GLU A 402 82.92 -6.68 16.13
CA GLU A 402 82.06 -5.50 16.12
C GLU A 402 80.63 -5.86 15.75
N GLN A 403 80.43 -6.73 14.75
CA GLN A 403 79.12 -7.21 14.37
C GLN A 403 78.44 -7.99 15.51
N ILE A 404 79.15 -8.91 16.16
CA ILE A 404 78.63 -9.67 17.31
C ILE A 404 78.25 -8.72 18.46
N ARG A 405 79.04 -7.68 18.71
CA ARG A 405 78.74 -6.67 19.72
C ARG A 405 77.44 -5.93 19.40
N ARG A 406 77.25 -5.50 18.15
CA ARG A 406 76.02 -4.85 17.69
C ARG A 406 74.81 -5.79 17.76
N GLU A 407 74.95 -7.04 17.32
CA GLU A 407 73.88 -8.05 17.44
C GLU A 407 73.46 -8.27 18.90
N LYS A 408 74.42 -8.29 19.82
CA LYS A 408 74.16 -8.44 21.26
C LYS A 408 73.46 -7.21 21.83
N GLU A 409 73.91 -6.01 21.48
CA GLU A 409 73.27 -4.75 21.89
C GLU A 409 71.84 -4.62 21.33
N GLU A 410 71.62 -5.01 20.08
CA GLU A 410 70.29 -5.04 19.46
C GLU A 410 69.38 -6.11 20.07
N ALA A 411 69.90 -7.29 20.39
CA ALA A 411 69.14 -8.34 21.06
C ALA A 411 68.76 -7.92 22.49
N GLU A 412 69.67 -7.29 23.23
CA GLU A 412 69.41 -6.72 24.54
C GLU A 412 68.40 -5.56 24.45
N ALA A 413 68.48 -4.72 23.41
CA ALA A 413 67.51 -3.65 23.15
C ALA A 413 66.11 -4.20 22.76
N ARG A 414 66.03 -5.26 21.94
CA ARG A 414 64.78 -5.95 21.59
C ARG A 414 64.18 -6.66 22.80
N MET A 415 65.00 -7.28 23.65
CA MET A 415 64.55 -7.90 24.89
C MET A 415 64.07 -6.84 25.89
N ARG A 416 64.74 -5.68 25.98
CA ARG A 416 64.27 -4.50 26.73
C ARG A 416 62.99 -3.89 26.16
N GLN A 417 62.80 -3.89 24.84
CA GLN A 417 61.54 -3.46 24.22
C GLN A 417 60.42 -4.47 24.49
N ALA A 418 60.70 -5.78 24.49
CA ALA A 418 59.75 -6.84 24.82
C ALA A 418 59.30 -6.79 26.29
N THR A 419 60.20 -6.47 27.22
CA THR A 419 59.83 -6.26 28.63
C THR A 419 59.05 -4.95 28.85
N LYS A 420 59.39 -3.88 28.13
CA LYS A 420 58.66 -2.60 28.16
C LYS A 420 57.28 -2.65 27.49
N SER A 421 57.05 -3.61 26.59
CA SER A 421 55.74 -3.89 25.98
C SER A 421 54.88 -4.90 26.78
N SER A 422 55.45 -5.57 27.78
CA SER A 422 54.70 -6.42 28.73
C SER A 422 54.16 -5.66 29.96
N GLU A 423 54.59 -4.42 30.21
CA GLU A 423 54.02 -3.53 31.25
C GLU A 423 53.11 -2.43 30.68
N LYS A 424 52.81 -2.48 29.37
CA LYS A 424 51.86 -1.56 28.73
C LYS A 424 50.97 -2.29 27.73
N SER A 425 50.38 -3.40 28.17
CA SER A 425 49.29 -4.09 27.47
C SER A 425 48.31 -4.77 28.44
N THR A 426 47.68 -3.98 29.29
CA THR A 426 46.34 -4.27 29.85
C THR A 426 45.30 -3.28 29.32
N THR A 427 45.39 -2.93 28.05
CA THR A 427 44.33 -2.19 27.34
C THR A 427 44.42 -2.47 25.84
N GLY A 428 43.58 -3.37 25.35
CA GLY A 428 43.34 -3.52 23.91
C GLY A 428 43.08 -4.94 23.45
N GLY A 429 41.86 -5.44 23.67
CA GLY A 429 41.43 -6.74 23.13
C GLY A 429 40.07 -7.19 23.67
N GLY A 430 39.01 -6.45 23.35
CA GLY A 430 37.65 -6.79 23.80
C GLY A 430 36.59 -5.94 23.11
N GLY A 431 36.40 -6.17 21.81
CA GLY A 431 35.36 -5.52 21.02
C GLY A 431 33.95 -5.86 21.52
N GLY A 432 33.16 -4.83 21.82
CA GLY A 432 31.70 -4.85 21.65
C GLY A 432 30.79 -4.87 22.88
N SER A 433 31.27 -4.93 24.12
CA SER A 433 30.38 -5.20 25.28
C SER A 433 30.00 -4.02 26.19
N LYS A 434 30.39 -2.76 25.94
CA LYS A 434 30.33 -1.74 27.01
C LYS A 434 29.29 -0.61 26.96
N ASN A 435 28.59 -0.34 25.85
CA ASN A 435 27.58 0.73 25.88
C ASN A 435 26.15 0.20 25.61
N TRP A 436 25.36 0.13 26.68
CA TRP A 436 23.90 0.02 26.64
C TRP A 436 23.32 1.41 26.90
N PRO A 437 22.86 2.13 25.86
CA PRO A 437 22.19 3.41 26.06
C PRO A 437 20.95 3.23 26.94
N GLU A 438 20.60 4.28 27.69
CA GLU A 438 19.46 4.26 28.63
C GLU A 438 18.14 3.90 27.92
N ASP A 439 17.95 4.40 26.71
CA ASP A 439 16.77 4.11 25.89
C ASP A 439 16.69 2.62 25.49
N ASP A 440 17.84 1.98 25.20
CA ASP A 440 17.93 0.54 24.93
C ASP A 440 17.64 -0.29 26.19
N LEU A 441 18.04 0.19 27.38
CA LEU A 441 17.73 -0.47 28.66
C LEU A 441 16.23 -0.44 28.95
N GLN A 442 15.57 0.71 28.74
CA GLN A 442 14.12 0.82 28.89
C GLN A 442 13.38 -0.08 27.90
N LEU A 443 13.85 -0.12 26.66
CA LEU A 443 13.27 -0.97 25.62
C LEU A 443 13.46 -2.47 25.93
N LEU A 444 14.61 -2.86 26.49
CA LEU A 444 14.87 -4.22 26.98
C LEU A 444 13.92 -4.59 28.12
N ILE A 445 13.76 -3.73 29.13
CA ILE A 445 12.87 -3.98 30.27
C ILE A 445 11.43 -4.14 29.78
N LYS A 446 10.96 -3.23 28.91
CA LYS A 446 9.63 -3.31 28.29
C LYS A 446 9.44 -4.60 27.49
N ALA A 447 10.42 -4.97 26.69
CA ALA A 447 10.36 -6.18 25.86
C ALA A 447 10.37 -7.47 26.70
N VAL A 448 11.14 -7.53 27.79
CA VAL A 448 11.16 -8.69 28.70
C VAL A 448 9.80 -8.92 29.37
N ASN A 449 9.08 -7.83 29.69
CA ASN A 449 7.72 -7.88 30.25
C ASN A 449 6.67 -8.23 29.18
N LEU A 450 6.83 -7.71 27.96
CA LEU A 450 5.92 -7.98 26.83
C LEU A 450 6.01 -9.43 26.35
N PHE A 451 7.19 -10.06 26.49
CA PHE A 451 7.48 -11.43 26.09
C PHE A 451 7.93 -12.28 27.30
N PRO A 452 7.01 -12.85 28.09
CA PRO A 452 7.33 -13.61 29.31
C PRO A 452 7.97 -14.98 29.03
N ALA A 453 8.42 -15.64 30.11
CA ALA A 453 8.99 -16.98 30.05
C ALA A 453 7.97 -17.98 29.47
N GLY A 454 8.41 -18.82 28.52
CA GLY A 454 7.53 -19.72 27.74
C GLY A 454 7.29 -19.29 26.28
N THR A 455 7.72 -18.07 25.90
CA THR A 455 7.73 -17.65 24.49
C THR A 455 8.81 -18.42 23.71
N ASN A 456 8.44 -19.15 22.65
CA ASN A 456 9.40 -19.80 21.75
C ASN A 456 10.40 -18.80 21.18
N SER A 457 11.70 -19.13 21.22
CA SER A 457 12.78 -18.23 20.80
C SER A 457 12.76 -16.85 21.49
N ARG A 458 12.35 -16.79 22.77
CA ARG A 458 12.17 -15.55 23.55
C ARG A 458 13.23 -14.48 23.31
N TRP A 459 14.51 -14.85 23.35
CA TRP A 459 15.62 -13.90 23.22
C TRP A 459 15.81 -13.38 21.79
N GLU A 460 15.46 -14.17 20.77
CA GLU A 460 15.46 -13.72 19.38
C GLU A 460 14.29 -12.75 19.13
N VAL A 461 13.12 -13.04 19.70
CA VAL A 461 11.94 -12.16 19.62
C VAL A 461 12.22 -10.81 20.29
N ILE A 462 12.82 -10.82 21.49
CA ILE A 462 13.19 -9.60 22.21
C ILE A 462 14.26 -8.81 21.43
N ALA A 463 15.29 -9.46 20.89
CA ALA A 463 16.31 -8.79 20.08
C ALA A 463 15.73 -8.13 18.82
N ASN A 464 14.82 -8.80 18.12
CA ASN A 464 14.14 -8.23 16.95
C ASN A 464 13.25 -7.04 17.32
N TYR A 465 12.48 -7.16 18.40
CA TYR A 465 11.66 -6.06 18.91
C TYR A 465 12.54 -4.84 19.28
N MET A 466 13.67 -5.08 19.95
CA MET A 466 14.62 -4.03 20.27
C MET A 466 15.24 -3.38 19.02
N ASN A 467 15.64 -4.17 18.03
CA ASN A 467 16.22 -3.66 16.79
C ASN A 467 15.22 -2.88 15.92
N LEU A 468 13.92 -3.18 16.04
CA LEU A 468 12.86 -2.47 15.34
C LEU A 468 12.49 -1.14 16.00
N HIS A 469 12.60 -1.06 17.33
CA HIS A 469 12.13 0.09 18.11
C HIS A 469 13.26 0.92 18.73
N SER A 470 14.52 0.52 18.59
CA SER A 470 15.67 1.30 19.03
C SER A 470 15.96 2.41 18.02
N THR A 471 16.17 3.63 18.52
CA THR A 471 16.59 4.81 17.76
C THR A 471 18.12 4.93 17.68
N THR A 472 18.87 4.07 18.36
CA THR A 472 20.33 4.19 18.51
C THR A 472 21.11 3.61 17.33
N GLY A 473 20.44 2.91 16.40
CA GLY A 473 21.06 2.29 15.24
C GLY A 473 21.95 1.06 15.56
N ILE A 474 22.09 0.69 16.83
CA ILE A 474 22.92 -0.44 17.26
C ILE A 474 22.09 -1.74 17.17
N LYS A 475 22.48 -2.65 16.27
CA LYS A 475 21.83 -3.97 16.17
C LYS A 475 22.29 -4.88 17.33
N ARG A 476 21.33 -5.34 18.13
CA ARG A 476 21.52 -6.28 19.23
C ARG A 476 21.18 -7.71 18.81
N THR A 477 22.02 -8.67 19.16
CA THR A 477 21.74 -10.09 18.94
C THR A 477 21.01 -10.71 20.14
N ALA A 478 20.40 -11.88 19.95
CA ALA A 478 19.79 -12.64 21.04
C ALA A 478 20.78 -12.93 22.19
N LYS A 479 22.08 -13.07 21.87
CA LYS A 479 23.17 -13.29 22.83
C LYS A 479 23.46 -12.03 23.66
N ASP A 480 23.40 -10.84 23.06
CA ASP A 480 23.61 -9.57 23.77
C ASP A 480 22.46 -9.31 24.74
N VAL A 481 21.23 -9.54 24.28
CA VAL A 481 19.99 -9.34 25.04
C VAL A 481 19.91 -10.25 26.24
N ILE A 482 20.17 -11.57 26.09
CA ILE A 482 20.14 -12.52 27.22
C ILE A 482 21.24 -12.20 28.24
N ASN A 483 22.44 -11.83 27.79
CA ASN A 483 23.55 -11.51 28.67
C ASN A 483 23.24 -10.25 29.49
N LYS A 484 22.66 -9.23 28.87
CA LYS A 484 22.26 -8.01 29.58
C LYS A 484 21.07 -8.23 30.51
N ALA A 485 20.05 -8.97 30.09
CA ALA A 485 18.90 -9.30 30.94
C ALA A 485 19.31 -10.11 32.19
N LYS A 486 20.23 -11.07 32.04
CA LYS A 486 20.82 -11.81 33.17
C LYS A 486 21.66 -10.91 34.07
N SER A 487 22.42 -9.96 33.51
CA SER A 487 23.16 -8.96 34.28
C SER A 487 22.24 -8.07 35.10
N LEU A 488 21.09 -7.66 34.54
CA LEU A 488 20.09 -6.85 35.25
C LEU A 488 19.35 -7.65 36.32
N GLN A 489 19.15 -8.96 36.13
CA GLN A 489 18.58 -9.84 37.15
C GLN A 489 19.48 -9.98 38.38
N LYS A 490 20.81 -9.94 38.22
CA LYS A 490 21.80 -10.04 39.30
C LYS A 490 21.93 -8.77 40.17
N LEU A 491 21.27 -7.66 39.80
CA LEU A 491 21.25 -6.45 40.62
C LEU A 491 20.21 -6.58 41.75
N ASP A 492 20.56 -6.04 42.92
CA ASP A 492 19.75 -6.00 44.15
C ASP A 492 18.37 -5.37 43.86
N PRO A 493 17.24 -5.88 44.40
CA PRO A 493 15.90 -5.31 44.12
C PRO A 493 15.81 -3.79 44.34
N HIS A 494 16.50 -3.26 45.35
CA HIS A 494 16.54 -1.82 45.65
C HIS A 494 17.19 -0.98 44.54
N GLN A 495 18.16 -1.55 43.82
CA GLN A 495 18.84 -0.89 42.70
C GLN A 495 17.98 -0.89 41.43
N LYS A 496 17.08 -1.88 41.27
CA LYS A 496 16.12 -1.93 40.15
C LYS A 496 15.06 -0.84 40.29
N ASP A 497 14.62 -0.57 41.51
CA ASP A 497 13.64 0.48 41.81
C ASP A 497 14.24 1.88 41.61
N ASP A 498 15.51 2.09 41.99
CA ASP A 498 16.20 3.37 41.77
C ASP A 498 16.41 3.68 40.27
N ILE A 499 16.66 2.66 39.45
CA ILE A 499 16.78 2.81 37.99
C ILE A 499 15.41 3.14 37.37
N ASN A 500 14.35 2.46 37.79
CA ASN A 500 12.98 2.75 37.35
C ASN A 500 12.51 4.16 37.78
N LYS A 501 12.89 4.60 38.99
CA LYS A 501 12.55 5.93 39.52
C LYS A 501 13.29 7.04 38.77
N LYS A 502 14.60 6.89 38.53
CA LYS A 502 15.39 7.86 37.74
C LYS A 502 14.90 7.96 36.29
N ALA A 503 14.43 6.86 35.71
CA ALA A 503 13.81 6.85 34.39
C ALA A 503 12.45 7.59 34.35
N PHE A 504 11.62 7.44 35.40
CA PHE A 504 10.33 8.11 35.50
C PHE A 504 10.48 9.63 35.72
N ASP A 505 11.46 10.05 36.53
CA ASP A 505 11.75 11.47 36.78
C ASP A 505 12.28 12.19 35.53
N LYS A 506 13.06 11.50 34.69
CA LYS A 506 13.55 12.06 33.41
C LYS A 506 12.41 12.24 32.40
N PHE A 507 11.48 11.29 32.31
CA PHE A 507 10.29 11.39 31.45
C PHE A 507 9.36 12.55 31.84
N LYS A 508 9.19 12.80 33.15
CA LYS A 508 8.43 13.96 33.65
C LYS A 508 9.07 15.29 33.29
N LYS A 509 10.40 15.34 33.22
CA LYS A 509 11.18 16.57 32.98
C LYS A 509 11.23 16.95 31.49
N GLU A 510 11.17 15.98 30.58
CA GLU A 510 11.22 16.21 29.13
C GLU A 510 9.85 16.55 28.50
N HIS A 511 8.73 16.28 29.19
CA HIS A 511 7.37 16.55 28.69
C HIS A 511 6.54 17.57 29.50
N GLY A 512 7.14 18.28 30.46
CA GLY A 512 6.44 19.23 31.32
C GLY A 512 6.81 20.69 31.07
N VAL A 513 6.37 21.29 29.97
CA VAL A 513 6.33 22.77 29.80
C VAL A 513 5.08 23.19 29.03
N VAL A 514 4.14 23.85 29.70
CA VAL A 514 3.21 24.80 29.10
C VAL A 514 3.19 26.05 29.99
N PRO A 515 3.24 27.30 29.47
CA PRO A 515 3.45 28.50 30.30
C PRO A 515 2.14 29.05 30.91
N GLN A 516 2.17 29.45 32.19
CA GLN A 516 1.33 30.51 32.80
C GLN A 516 1.98 31.88 32.51
N MET A 517 1.34 33.05 32.43
CA MET A 517 0.02 33.57 32.85
C MET A 517 -0.18 34.93 32.14
N ASP A 518 -1.43 35.41 31.97
CA ASP A 518 -1.85 36.72 32.52
C ASP A 518 -3.37 36.94 32.47
N SER A 519 -3.87 37.65 33.48
CA SER A 519 -5.25 37.77 33.96
C SER A 519 -6.16 38.75 33.19
N ALA A 520 -7.46 38.41 33.11
CA ALA A 520 -8.59 39.35 33.30
C ALA A 520 -9.89 38.58 33.55
N ALA A 521 -10.69 39.02 34.53
CA ALA A 521 -12.02 38.47 34.91
C ALA A 521 -13.13 39.50 34.55
N PRO A 522 -14.44 39.26 34.77
CA PRO A 522 -15.27 38.04 34.72
C PRO A 522 -16.56 38.22 33.85
N SER A 523 -17.18 37.14 33.38
CA SER A 523 -18.66 37.07 33.30
C SER A 523 -19.16 35.64 33.17
N GLU A 524 -20.27 35.38 33.85
CA GLU A 524 -20.92 34.11 34.13
C GLU A 524 -21.38 33.37 32.86
N ARG A 525 -21.37 32.02 32.90
CA ARG A 525 -22.55 31.15 32.63
C ARG A 525 -22.17 29.67 32.41
N PHE A 526 -22.65 28.86 33.37
CA PHE A 526 -23.10 27.46 33.26
C PHE A 526 -22.07 26.33 33.06
N GLU A 527 -22.11 25.37 34.01
CA GLU A 527 -21.22 24.22 34.19
C GLU A 527 -21.24 23.20 33.04
N GLY A 528 -20.05 22.70 32.70
CA GLY A 528 -19.85 21.49 31.90
C GLY A 528 -18.39 21.04 31.99
N SER A 529 -18.09 20.11 32.89
CA SER A 529 -16.73 19.57 33.13
C SER A 529 -16.11 18.90 31.90
N PRO A 530 -14.85 19.22 31.54
CA PRO A 530 -14.02 18.39 30.67
C PRO A 530 -13.09 17.49 31.52
N LEU A 531 -13.41 16.20 31.61
CA LEU A 531 -12.55 15.22 32.28
C LEU A 531 -11.47 14.71 31.32
N ASP A 532 -10.21 15.01 31.68
CA ASP A 532 -9.02 14.30 31.21
C ASP A 532 -9.15 12.78 31.45
N SER A 533 -8.82 12.00 30.42
CA SER A 533 -8.93 10.54 30.46
C SER A 533 -7.92 9.91 31.43
N SER A 534 -8.39 9.40 32.57
CA SER A 534 -7.57 8.65 33.53
C SER A 534 -7.00 7.35 32.91
N PRO A 535 -5.80 6.88 33.33
CA PRO A 535 -5.20 5.62 32.84
C PRO A 535 -6.08 4.39 33.15
N TRP A 536 -6.07 3.37 32.27
CA TRP A 536 -6.85 2.14 32.43
C TRP A 536 -6.36 1.30 33.62
N THR A 537 -7.26 0.94 34.53
CA THR A 537 -6.95 0.02 35.62
C THR A 537 -7.00 -1.44 35.16
N THR A 538 -6.38 -2.33 35.94
CA THR A 538 -6.39 -3.79 35.66
C THR A 538 -7.82 -4.35 35.65
N GLU A 539 -8.70 -3.83 36.49
CA GLU A 539 -10.10 -4.26 36.59
C GLU A 539 -10.92 -3.80 35.38
N GLU A 540 -10.80 -2.53 34.98
CA GLU A 540 -11.45 -1.99 33.77
C GLU A 540 -10.99 -2.74 32.51
N GLN A 541 -9.70 -3.04 32.40
CA GLN A 541 -9.13 -3.79 31.30
C GLN A 541 -9.71 -5.22 31.24
N LYS A 542 -9.85 -5.90 32.39
CA LYS A 542 -10.45 -7.24 32.46
C LYS A 542 -11.92 -7.22 32.04
N LEU A 543 -12.68 -6.21 32.47
CA LEU A 543 -14.08 -6.02 32.07
C LEU A 543 -14.20 -5.76 30.57
N LEU A 544 -13.33 -4.92 29.98
CA LEU A 544 -13.29 -4.68 28.55
C LEU A 544 -13.01 -5.96 27.75
N GLU A 545 -12.02 -6.76 28.18
CA GLU A 545 -11.69 -8.02 27.52
C GLU A 545 -12.81 -9.06 27.62
N GLN A 546 -13.49 -9.13 28.76
CA GLN A 546 -14.66 -9.98 28.94
C GLN A 546 -15.81 -9.52 28.03
N ALA A 547 -16.11 -8.22 28.00
CA ALA A 547 -17.14 -7.65 27.14
C ALA A 547 -16.85 -7.86 25.65
N LEU A 548 -15.59 -7.75 25.22
CA LEU A 548 -15.18 -8.03 23.84
C LEU A 548 -15.34 -9.49 23.43
N LYS A 549 -15.24 -10.44 24.38
CA LYS A 549 -15.53 -11.86 24.15
C LYS A 549 -17.03 -12.12 24.09
N THR A 550 -17.80 -11.48 24.99
CA THR A 550 -19.26 -11.63 25.08
C THR A 550 -19.99 -11.04 23.87
N TYR A 551 -19.46 -9.95 23.28
CA TYR A 551 -20.07 -9.26 22.14
C TYR A 551 -19.15 -9.32 20.90
N PRO A 552 -19.28 -10.36 20.05
CA PRO A 552 -18.56 -10.48 18.78
C PRO A 552 -18.87 -9.37 17.77
N VAL A 553 -18.10 -9.34 16.66
CA VAL A 553 -18.17 -8.28 15.63
C VAL A 553 -19.57 -8.13 15.01
N ASN A 554 -20.36 -9.21 14.94
CA ASN A 554 -21.68 -9.22 14.31
C ASN A 554 -22.82 -8.79 15.25
N THR A 555 -22.52 -8.40 16.49
CA THR A 555 -23.53 -7.98 17.45
C THR A 555 -24.05 -6.57 17.10
N PRO A 556 -25.36 -6.36 16.91
CA PRO A 556 -25.94 -5.03 16.77
C PRO A 556 -25.65 -4.18 18.01
N GLU A 557 -25.30 -2.90 17.80
CA GLU A 557 -24.95 -1.95 18.87
C GLU A 557 -23.80 -2.44 19.78
N ARG A 558 -22.89 -3.25 19.21
CA ARG A 558 -21.75 -3.86 19.91
C ARG A 558 -21.05 -2.94 20.91
N TRP A 559 -20.72 -1.73 20.46
CA TRP A 559 -19.93 -0.78 21.25
C TRP A 559 -20.71 -0.15 22.40
N GLU A 560 -22.04 -0.02 22.28
CA GLU A 560 -22.89 0.44 23.37
C GLU A 560 -23.00 -0.63 24.45
N LYS A 561 -23.16 -1.90 24.06
CA LYS A 561 -23.16 -3.05 24.98
C LYS A 561 -21.82 -3.26 25.67
N ILE A 562 -20.71 -3.01 24.97
CA ILE A 562 -19.35 -3.06 25.55
C ILE A 562 -19.15 -1.93 26.55
N ALA A 563 -19.56 -0.70 26.23
CA ALA A 563 -19.44 0.44 27.15
C ALA A 563 -20.29 0.25 28.41
N ALA A 564 -21.50 -0.30 28.27
CA ALA A 564 -22.36 -0.62 29.41
C ALA A 564 -21.74 -1.65 30.37
N ALA A 565 -20.84 -2.51 29.89
CA ALA A 565 -20.14 -3.52 30.68
C ALA A 565 -18.85 -3.01 31.34
N VAL A 566 -18.42 -1.77 31.07
CA VAL A 566 -17.21 -1.15 31.65
C VAL A 566 -17.61 0.18 32.31
N PRO A 567 -18.08 0.15 33.57
CA PRO A 567 -18.47 1.37 34.28
C PRO A 567 -17.34 2.39 34.32
N GLY A 568 -17.66 3.67 34.09
CA GLY A 568 -16.67 4.76 34.09
C GLY A 568 -15.93 4.98 32.76
N ARG A 569 -16.15 4.14 31.73
CA ARG A 569 -15.56 4.31 30.39
C ARG A 569 -16.62 4.52 29.32
N SER A 570 -16.42 5.54 28.49
CA SER A 570 -17.34 5.82 27.39
C SER A 570 -17.15 4.83 26.23
N LYS A 571 -18.15 4.77 25.35
CA LYS A 571 -18.06 4.07 24.05
C LYS A 571 -16.77 4.43 23.30
N LYS A 572 -16.39 5.72 23.32
CA LYS A 572 -15.20 6.25 22.65
C LYS A 572 -13.91 5.72 23.29
N ASP A 573 -13.86 5.60 24.61
CA ASP A 573 -12.70 5.08 25.34
C ASP A 573 -12.48 3.59 25.08
N CYS A 574 -13.57 2.80 25.13
CA CYS A 574 -13.53 1.37 24.82
C CYS A 574 -13.07 1.12 23.37
N MET A 575 -13.55 1.93 22.41
CA MET A 575 -13.11 1.85 21.00
C MET A 575 -11.64 2.22 20.83
N LYS A 576 -11.16 3.28 21.48
CA LYS A 576 -9.76 3.70 21.44
C LYS A 576 -8.84 2.61 22.01
N ARG A 577 -9.18 2.07 23.19
CA ARG A 577 -8.41 1.01 23.83
C ARG A 577 -8.39 -0.28 23.02
N TYR A 578 -9.50 -0.64 22.38
CA TYR A 578 -9.54 -1.78 21.47
C TYR A 578 -8.60 -1.62 20.26
N LYS A 579 -8.52 -0.42 19.66
CA LYS A 579 -7.58 -0.15 18.56
C LYS A 579 -6.13 -0.37 19.00
N GLU A 580 -5.75 0.14 20.17
CA GLU A 580 -4.41 -0.06 20.76
C GLU A 580 -4.10 -1.56 20.96
N LEU A 581 -5.07 -2.34 21.48
CA LEU A 581 -4.93 -3.79 21.64
C LEU A 581 -4.74 -4.51 20.30
N VAL A 582 -5.49 -4.13 19.27
CA VAL A 582 -5.36 -4.70 17.92
C VAL A 582 -3.98 -4.42 17.34
N GLU A 583 -3.44 -3.22 17.51
CA GLU A 583 -2.10 -2.87 17.08
C GLU A 583 -1.02 -3.67 17.82
N MET A 584 -1.14 -3.84 19.14
CA MET A 584 -0.23 -4.68 19.92
C MET A 584 -0.26 -6.15 19.46
N VAL A 585 -1.43 -6.70 19.17
CA VAL A 585 -1.56 -8.08 18.68
C VAL A 585 -0.97 -8.22 17.26
N LYS A 586 -1.20 -7.24 16.38
CA LYS A 586 -0.59 -7.22 15.04
C LYS A 586 0.94 -7.16 15.11
N ALA A 587 1.49 -6.30 15.96
CA ALA A 587 2.93 -6.20 16.18
C ALA A 587 3.52 -7.52 16.69
N LYS A 588 2.86 -8.15 17.67
CA LYS A 588 3.26 -9.47 18.20
C LYS A 588 3.26 -10.56 17.12
N LYS A 589 2.22 -10.60 16.27
CA LYS A 589 2.10 -11.59 15.18
C LYS A 589 3.15 -11.37 14.10
N ALA A 590 3.38 -10.12 13.68
CA ALA A 590 4.40 -9.78 12.69
C ALA A 590 5.80 -10.17 13.15
N ALA A 591 6.14 -9.92 14.42
CA ALA A 591 7.42 -10.32 15.00
C ALA A 591 7.59 -11.86 15.02
N GLN A 592 6.54 -12.61 15.38
CA GLN A 592 6.56 -14.08 15.36
C GLN A 592 6.70 -14.66 13.95
N GLU A 593 6.02 -14.06 12.96
CA GLU A 593 6.04 -14.51 11.57
C GLU A 593 7.40 -14.27 10.91
N GLN A 594 8.06 -13.15 11.22
CA GLN A 594 9.44 -12.90 10.78
C GLN A 594 10.42 -13.93 11.34
N VAL A 595 10.25 -14.37 12.60
CA VAL A 595 11.07 -15.44 13.19
C VAL A 595 10.81 -16.77 12.48
N MET A 596 9.54 -17.15 12.27
CA MET A 596 9.19 -18.40 11.57
C MET A 596 9.73 -18.42 10.13
N ASN A 597 9.67 -17.30 9.41
CA ASN A 597 10.21 -17.19 8.06
C ASN A 597 11.74 -17.27 8.06
N ALA A 598 12.42 -16.67 9.04
CA ALA A 598 13.87 -16.80 9.19
C ALA A 598 14.32 -18.24 9.52
N THR A 599 13.51 -18.99 10.28
CA THR A 599 13.80 -20.42 10.56
C THR A 599 13.57 -21.31 9.34
N LYS A 600 12.57 -21.01 8.49
CA LYS A 600 12.28 -21.74 7.24
C LYS A 600 13.31 -21.49 6.13
N VAL A 601 14.07 -20.39 6.19
CA VAL A 601 15.15 -20.08 5.22
C VAL A 601 16.49 -20.72 5.63
N LYS A 602 16.62 -21.15 6.89
CA LYS A 602 17.82 -21.85 7.41
C LYS A 602 17.72 -23.39 7.38
N LYS A 603 16.52 -23.95 7.17
CA LYS A 603 16.30 -25.35 6.83
C LYS A 603 16.12 -25.47 5.33
#